data_AF-A0A2H6IRW9-F1
#
_entry.id   AF-A0A2H6IRW9-F1
#
_cell.length_a   1.000
_cell.length_b   1.000
_cell.length_c   1.000
_cell.angle_alpha   90.00
_cell.angle_beta   90.00
_cell.angle_gamma   90.00
#
_symmetry.space_group_name_H-M   'P 1'
#
loop_
_entity.id
_entity.type
_entity.pdbx_description
1 polymer ?
#
loop_
_entity_poly.entity_id
_entity_poly.type
_entity_poly.pdbx_seq_one_letter_code
_entity_poly.pdbx_strand_id
1 'polypeptide(L)'
;MKRFLCHIIIFGIIVIQGSVSWANTPWEEFNKLKENYYLFDYQEVDSVTCRIVAPSLDPKKMSEPLKPIEKNIKIVENIGDFKVTYSRDNGLTFVVPRFKAFIVSPETAEDLKQLEYSVNSFNQSTEGAIQGLVQSIEGILDEFMLPKKESVSDLQVSNNGSETTIKYNRRGASHVDVYSGNMRKTNANMPGLELESHDVFENIKGKLFLSKSSINIKQGETTIDSKVVIQPKDLGRIFFPMFIEQKVHISNPNFNMDADLALTFDQCKVD
;
A
#
# COMPACT_ATOMS: atom_id res chain seq x y z
N MET A 1 -32.65 72.76 8.54
CA MET A 1 -32.36 71.38 8.05
C MET A 1 -31.55 70.69 9.15
N LYS A 2 -31.83 69.45 9.60
CA LYS A 2 -31.61 68.14 8.92
C LYS A 2 -30.19 68.06 8.33
N ARG A 3 -29.25 67.17 8.69
CA ARG A 3 -29.04 66.13 9.76
C ARG A 3 -27.50 66.15 10.07
N PHE A 4 -26.82 65.42 10.97
CA PHE A 4 -27.07 64.44 12.06
C PHE A 4 -25.83 64.51 13.01
N LEU A 5 -25.82 64.15 14.31
CA LEU A 5 -25.71 62.82 14.95
C LEU A 5 -24.78 61.78 14.23
N CYS A 6 -23.87 61.04 14.88
CA CYS A 6 -23.71 60.73 16.31
C CYS A 6 -22.31 61.05 16.87
N HIS A 7 -22.17 60.90 18.19
CA HIS A 7 -20.98 61.19 18.98
C HIS A 7 -20.94 60.18 20.14
N ILE A 8 -19.76 59.59 20.45
CA ILE A 8 -19.55 58.68 21.61
C ILE A 8 -20.39 57.37 21.44
N ILE A 9 -20.27 56.21 22.13
CA ILE A 9 -19.45 55.59 23.19
C ILE A 9 -19.16 54.14 22.70
N ILE A 10 -18.21 53.30 23.18
CA ILE A 10 -17.85 52.87 24.55
C ILE A 10 -16.35 52.54 24.61
N PHE A 11 -15.68 52.96 25.69
CA PHE A 11 -14.41 52.38 26.13
C PHE A 11 -14.74 51.29 27.16
N GLY A 12 -14.34 50.03 26.94
CA GLY A 12 -14.41 48.98 27.97
C GLY A 12 -15.20 47.72 27.62
N ILE A 13 -14.52 46.73 27.04
CA ILE A 13 -14.52 45.36 27.58
C ILE A 13 -13.04 45.01 27.80
N ILE A 14 -12.69 44.63 29.03
CA ILE A 14 -11.34 44.23 29.42
C ILE A 14 -11.37 42.77 29.87
N VAL A 15 -10.60 41.93 29.18
CA VAL A 15 -10.15 40.58 29.59
C VAL A 15 -11.22 39.47 29.62
N ILE A 16 -10.76 38.21 29.49
CA ILE A 16 -11.49 36.93 29.36
C ILE A 16 -12.39 36.88 28.10
N GLN A 17 -12.14 36.06 27.07
CA GLN A 17 -11.67 34.67 27.05
C GLN A 17 -10.65 34.40 25.94
N GLY A 18 -9.97 33.26 26.05
CA GLY A 18 -9.22 32.67 24.94
C GLY A 18 -7.90 33.36 24.65
N SER A 19 -6.83 32.82 25.24
CA SER A 19 -5.62 32.64 24.43
C SER A 19 -6.04 31.88 23.19
N VAL A 20 -6.02 32.53 22.02
CA VAL A 20 -6.06 31.81 20.75
C VAL A 20 -4.76 31.03 20.73
N SER A 21 -4.84 29.75 21.11
CA SER A 21 -3.76 28.83 20.82
C SER A 21 -3.52 28.92 19.32
N TRP A 22 -2.26 28.85 18.92
CA TRP A 22 -1.93 28.50 17.56
C TRP A 22 -2.32 27.02 17.43
N ALA A 23 -3.62 26.81 17.20
CA ALA A 23 -4.22 25.51 17.10
C ALA A 23 -3.55 24.84 15.91
N ASN A 24 -2.81 23.77 16.21
CA ASN A 24 -2.06 23.00 15.23
C ASN A 24 -2.96 22.79 14.01
N THR A 25 -2.45 23.09 12.82
CA THR A 25 -3.19 22.78 11.59
C THR A 25 -3.49 21.28 11.58
N PRO A 26 -4.57 20.81 10.93
CA PRO A 26 -4.88 19.38 10.88
C PRO A 26 -3.70 18.51 10.39
N TRP A 27 -2.79 19.09 9.61
CA TRP A 27 -1.54 18.45 9.17
C TRP A 27 -0.51 18.26 10.30
N GLU A 28 -0.39 19.22 11.20
CA GLU A 28 0.51 19.15 12.37
C GLU A 28 -0.03 18.15 13.41
N GLU A 29 -1.35 18.09 13.61
CA GLU A 29 -1.96 17.05 14.46
C GLU A 29 -1.85 15.64 13.85
N PHE A 30 -2.04 15.53 12.54
CA PHE A 30 -1.82 14.29 11.79
C PHE A 30 -0.37 13.80 11.90
N ASN A 31 0.61 14.67 11.65
CA ASN A 31 2.02 14.36 11.81
C ASN A 31 2.34 13.92 13.24
N LYS A 32 1.90 14.68 14.25
CA LYS A 32 2.14 14.36 15.67
C LYS A 32 1.52 13.02 16.10
N LEU A 33 0.39 12.60 15.51
CA LEU A 33 -0.10 11.25 15.69
C LEU A 33 0.82 10.22 15.02
N LYS A 34 1.17 10.44 13.76
CA LYS A 34 2.02 9.55 12.95
C LYS A 34 3.45 9.39 13.50
N GLU A 35 3.97 10.36 14.27
CA GLU A 35 5.23 10.25 15.01
C GLU A 35 5.28 9.06 15.99
N ASN A 36 4.15 8.53 16.45
CA ASN A 36 4.10 7.35 17.31
C ASN A 36 4.34 6.04 16.54
N TYR A 37 4.23 6.07 15.22
CA TYR A 37 4.28 4.91 14.33
C TYR A 37 5.66 4.75 13.72
N TYR A 38 5.98 3.52 13.31
CA TYR A 38 7.22 3.21 12.62
C TYR A 38 7.08 3.50 11.12
N LEU A 39 7.31 4.75 10.72
CA LEU A 39 7.34 5.16 9.31
C LEU A 39 8.79 5.36 8.84
N PHE A 40 9.07 4.99 7.59
CA PHE A 40 10.38 5.12 6.96
C PHE A 40 10.86 6.58 6.88
N ASP A 41 9.94 7.53 6.66
CA ASP A 41 10.25 8.96 6.53
C ASP A 41 10.76 9.60 7.84
N TYR A 42 10.51 8.96 8.99
CA TYR A 42 11.04 9.34 10.30
C TYR A 42 12.32 8.60 10.70
N GLN A 43 12.93 7.83 9.79
CA GLN A 43 14.19 7.11 10.06
C GLN A 43 15.42 7.85 9.49
N GLU A 44 16.56 7.69 10.16
CA GLU A 44 17.86 8.18 9.71
C GLU A 44 18.47 7.27 8.62
N VAL A 45 17.72 7.00 7.55
CA VAL A 45 18.16 6.34 6.32
C VAL A 45 17.68 7.12 5.10
N ASP A 46 18.53 7.30 4.11
CA ASP A 46 18.22 8.02 2.88
C ASP A 46 17.61 7.08 1.85
N SER A 47 18.03 5.80 1.84
CA SER A 47 17.36 4.76 1.07
C SER A 47 17.49 3.34 1.67
N VAL A 48 16.55 2.47 1.30
CA VAL A 48 16.66 1.01 1.50
C VAL A 48 16.31 0.32 0.19
N THR A 49 17.25 -0.44 -0.36
CA THR A 49 17.03 -1.29 -1.54
C THR A 49 17.10 -2.75 -1.12
N CYS A 50 16.04 -3.52 -1.39
CA CYS A 50 16.00 -4.97 -1.15
C CYS A 50 15.63 -5.71 -2.43
N ARG A 51 16.21 -6.90 -2.64
CA ARG A 51 15.72 -7.87 -3.61
C ARG A 51 14.47 -8.55 -3.03
N ILE A 52 13.52 -8.91 -3.90
CA ILE A 52 12.24 -9.52 -3.54
C ILE A 52 12.24 -10.97 -3.99
N VAL A 53 11.99 -11.90 -3.07
CA VAL A 53 11.84 -13.33 -3.33
C VAL A 53 10.37 -13.70 -3.22
N ALA A 54 9.76 -14.00 -4.37
CA ALA A 54 8.36 -14.42 -4.50
C ALA A 54 8.28 -15.86 -5.05
N PRO A 55 8.01 -16.89 -4.22
CA PRO A 55 7.93 -18.29 -4.67
C PRO A 55 6.76 -18.60 -5.63
N SER A 56 5.84 -17.65 -5.81
CA SER A 56 4.79 -17.62 -6.82
C SER A 56 5.32 -17.29 -8.22
N LEU A 57 6.46 -16.61 -8.34
CA LEU A 57 7.15 -16.30 -9.60
C LEU A 57 8.27 -17.32 -9.93
N ASP A 58 8.22 -18.54 -9.40
CA ASP A 58 9.21 -19.60 -9.70
C ASP A 58 9.22 -19.92 -11.21
N PRO A 59 10.33 -19.65 -11.94
CA PRO A 59 10.43 -19.87 -13.37
C PRO A 59 10.00 -21.27 -13.83
N LYS A 60 10.25 -22.30 -13.02
CA LYS A 60 9.93 -23.69 -13.36
C LYS A 60 8.43 -23.93 -13.33
N LYS A 61 7.74 -23.46 -12.28
CA LYS A 61 6.28 -23.55 -12.15
C LYS A 61 5.58 -22.70 -13.22
N MET A 62 6.08 -21.49 -13.46
CA MET A 62 5.53 -20.61 -14.50
C MET A 62 5.69 -21.22 -15.91
N SER A 63 6.79 -21.92 -16.19
CA SER A 63 6.99 -22.61 -17.48
C SER A 63 6.15 -23.88 -17.67
N GLU A 64 5.56 -24.43 -16.62
CA GLU A 64 4.92 -25.76 -16.67
C GLU A 64 3.77 -25.90 -17.67
N PRO A 65 2.83 -24.93 -17.80
CA PRO A 65 1.79 -24.97 -18.84
C PRO A 65 2.31 -24.91 -20.27
N LEU A 66 3.57 -24.48 -20.47
CA LEU A 66 4.19 -24.32 -21.79
C LEU A 66 4.96 -25.57 -22.27
N LYS A 67 5.20 -26.55 -21.38
CA LYS A 67 5.91 -27.80 -21.73
C LYS A 67 5.40 -28.48 -23.02
N PRO A 68 4.07 -28.58 -23.29
CA PRO A 68 3.58 -29.23 -24.52
C PRO A 68 3.99 -28.52 -25.82
N ILE A 69 4.38 -27.25 -25.75
CA ILE A 69 4.77 -26.42 -26.91
C ILE A 69 6.23 -25.97 -26.86
N GLU A 70 7.04 -26.46 -25.89
CA GLU A 70 8.39 -25.95 -25.62
C GLU A 70 9.31 -25.97 -26.85
N LYS A 71 9.18 -26.99 -27.72
CA LYS A 71 9.93 -27.11 -28.99
C LYS A 71 9.73 -25.93 -29.96
N ASN A 72 8.62 -25.20 -29.87
CA ASN A 72 8.25 -24.13 -30.79
C ASN A 72 8.52 -22.73 -30.23
N ILE A 73 8.93 -22.62 -28.96
CA ILE A 73 9.00 -21.33 -28.24
C ILE A 73 10.36 -21.09 -27.57
N LYS A 74 10.60 -19.84 -27.20
CA LYS A 74 11.68 -19.42 -26.31
C LYS A 74 11.11 -18.61 -25.15
N ILE A 75 11.47 -18.98 -23.93
CA ILE A 75 11.19 -18.19 -22.72
C ILE A 75 12.37 -17.24 -22.47
N VAL A 76 12.06 -16.01 -22.05
CA VAL A 76 13.04 -15.02 -21.56
C VAL A 76 12.53 -14.48 -20.22
N GLU A 77 13.37 -14.57 -19.19
CA GLU A 77 13.05 -14.12 -17.85
C GLU A 77 14.20 -13.36 -17.18
N ASN A 78 13.87 -12.54 -16.19
CA ASN A 78 14.82 -11.98 -15.23
C ASN A 78 14.18 -11.81 -13.83
N ILE A 79 13.45 -12.83 -13.35
CA ILE A 79 12.79 -12.83 -12.03
C ILE A 79 13.78 -12.49 -10.90
N GLY A 80 15.04 -12.94 -11.03
CA GLY A 80 16.10 -12.65 -10.07
C GLY A 80 16.44 -11.17 -9.86
N ASP A 81 16.05 -10.28 -10.79
CA ASP A 81 16.26 -8.83 -10.67
C ASP A 81 15.23 -8.10 -9.81
N PHE A 82 14.11 -8.75 -9.44
CA PHE A 82 13.01 -8.09 -8.76
C PHE A 82 13.48 -7.41 -7.46
N LYS A 83 13.37 -6.08 -7.41
CA LYS A 83 13.81 -5.24 -6.27
C LYS A 83 12.76 -4.18 -5.95
N VAL A 84 12.68 -3.82 -4.67
CA VAL A 84 12.05 -2.58 -4.20
C VAL A 84 13.14 -1.67 -3.67
N THR A 85 12.99 -0.37 -3.90
CA THR A 85 13.78 0.68 -3.27
C THR A 85 12.84 1.72 -2.67
N TYR A 86 12.87 1.88 -1.35
CA TYR A 86 12.40 3.11 -0.70
C TYR A 86 13.53 4.15 -0.74
N SER A 87 13.21 5.40 -1.05
CA SER A 87 14.09 6.56 -0.85
C SER A 87 13.29 7.73 -0.29
N ARG A 88 13.87 8.54 0.61
CA ARG A 88 13.11 9.58 1.33
C ARG A 88 12.43 10.59 0.40
N ASP A 89 13.09 10.97 -0.70
CA ASP A 89 12.56 11.99 -1.62
C ASP A 89 11.48 11.43 -2.57
N ASN A 90 11.73 10.24 -3.15
CA ASN A 90 10.92 9.68 -4.23
C ASN A 90 9.86 8.69 -3.75
N GLY A 91 9.98 8.16 -2.53
CA GLY A 91 9.15 7.06 -2.03
C GLY A 91 9.60 5.70 -2.57
N LEU A 92 8.62 4.82 -2.83
CA LEU A 92 8.84 3.47 -3.35
C LEU A 92 9.07 3.47 -4.87
N THR A 93 10.01 2.63 -5.30
CA THR A 93 10.29 2.33 -6.71
C THR A 93 10.58 0.84 -6.87
N PHE A 94 10.26 0.28 -8.05
CA PHE A 94 10.37 -1.16 -8.30
C PHE A 94 11.16 -1.45 -9.58
N VAL A 95 12.10 -2.40 -9.48
CA VAL A 95 12.67 -3.07 -10.66
C VAL A 95 11.73 -4.22 -11.01
N VAL A 96 10.73 -3.95 -11.84
CA VAL A 96 9.70 -4.93 -12.20
C VAL A 96 10.32 -6.07 -13.03
N PRO A 97 10.16 -7.34 -12.64
CA PRO A 97 10.75 -8.47 -13.35
C PRO A 97 9.96 -8.77 -14.64
N ARG A 98 10.61 -9.47 -15.56
CA ARG A 98 9.99 -9.99 -16.79
C ARG A 98 10.02 -11.51 -16.77
N PHE A 99 8.94 -12.12 -17.27
CA PHE A 99 8.91 -13.50 -17.73
C PHE A 99 7.99 -13.53 -18.95
N LYS A 100 8.51 -13.81 -20.14
CA LYS A 100 7.70 -13.85 -21.39
C LYS A 100 8.15 -14.96 -22.33
N ALA A 101 7.17 -15.58 -23.00
CA ALA A 101 7.36 -16.56 -24.05
C ALA A 101 7.23 -15.91 -25.44
N PHE A 102 8.00 -16.42 -26.40
CA PHE A 102 8.02 -16.01 -27.81
C PHE A 102 7.98 -17.25 -28.69
N ILE A 103 7.27 -17.20 -29.82
CA ILE A 103 7.34 -18.26 -30.84
C ILE A 103 8.67 -18.10 -31.60
N VAL A 104 9.37 -19.21 -31.83
CA VAL A 104 10.65 -19.25 -32.58
C VAL A 104 10.66 -20.26 -33.73
N SER A 105 9.80 -21.28 -33.68
CA SER A 105 9.61 -22.27 -34.76
C SER A 105 8.12 -22.48 -35.01
N PRO A 106 7.43 -21.51 -35.64
CA PRO A 106 6.00 -21.65 -35.99
C PRO A 106 5.74 -22.80 -36.98
N GLU A 107 6.72 -23.13 -37.84
CA GLU A 107 6.64 -24.18 -38.86
C GLU A 107 6.63 -25.61 -38.30
N THR A 108 7.01 -25.81 -37.03
CA THR A 108 6.97 -27.13 -36.34
C THR A 108 5.75 -27.29 -35.42
N ALA A 109 4.78 -26.37 -35.51
CA ALA A 109 3.51 -26.42 -34.80
C ALA A 109 2.42 -27.16 -35.62
N GLU A 110 1.65 -28.02 -34.94
CA GLU A 110 0.51 -28.72 -35.55
C GLU A 110 -0.73 -27.82 -35.69
N ASP A 111 -0.92 -26.89 -34.74
CA ASP A 111 -1.84 -25.76 -34.86
C ASP A 111 -1.12 -24.46 -34.43
N LEU A 112 -0.88 -23.57 -35.40
CA LEU A 112 -0.26 -22.26 -35.17
C LEU A 112 -1.17 -21.31 -34.38
N LYS A 113 -2.51 -21.36 -34.58
CA LYS A 113 -3.45 -20.50 -33.85
C LYS A 113 -3.55 -20.90 -32.39
N GLN A 114 -3.52 -22.21 -32.10
CA GLN A 114 -3.45 -22.69 -30.72
C GLN A 114 -2.13 -22.28 -30.07
N LEU A 115 -1.00 -22.37 -30.79
CA LEU A 115 0.31 -21.91 -30.30
C LEU A 115 0.31 -20.40 -30.00
N GLU A 116 -0.17 -19.56 -30.92
CA GLU A 116 -0.32 -18.11 -30.73
C GLU A 116 -1.23 -17.78 -29.54
N TYR A 117 -2.38 -18.46 -29.42
CA TYR A 117 -3.31 -18.27 -28.31
C TYR A 117 -2.66 -18.64 -26.96
N SER A 118 -2.00 -19.80 -26.87
CA SER A 118 -1.31 -20.24 -25.65
C SER A 118 -0.19 -19.28 -25.24
N VAL A 119 0.64 -18.81 -26.18
CA VAL A 119 1.72 -17.85 -25.89
C VAL A 119 1.17 -16.48 -25.48
N ASN A 120 0.12 -15.99 -26.13
CA ASN A 120 -0.50 -14.71 -25.77
C ASN A 120 -1.21 -14.76 -24.42
N SER A 121 -2.01 -15.80 -24.16
CA SER A 121 -2.69 -16.03 -22.87
C SER A 121 -1.68 -16.16 -21.72
N PHE A 122 -0.60 -16.92 -21.95
CA PHE A 122 0.49 -17.07 -20.99
C PHE A 122 1.17 -15.73 -20.65
N ASN A 123 1.52 -14.94 -21.68
CA ASN A 123 2.15 -13.64 -21.51
C ASN A 123 1.24 -12.65 -20.76
N GLN A 124 -0.07 -12.65 -21.05
CA GLN A 124 -1.05 -11.80 -20.36
C GLN A 124 -1.23 -12.21 -18.89
N SER A 125 -1.41 -13.50 -18.60
CA SER A 125 -1.56 -14.02 -17.24
C SER A 125 -0.31 -13.75 -16.40
N THR A 126 0.87 -13.90 -16.99
CA THR A 126 2.16 -13.63 -16.34
C THR A 126 2.36 -12.14 -16.05
N GLU A 127 2.03 -11.26 -17.00
CA GLU A 127 2.13 -9.81 -16.80
C GLU A 127 1.15 -9.34 -15.72
N GLY A 128 -0.09 -9.84 -15.72
CA GLY A 128 -1.09 -9.56 -14.68
C GLY A 128 -0.65 -10.04 -13.30
N ALA A 129 -0.07 -11.24 -13.19
CA ALA A 129 0.46 -11.78 -11.94
C ALA A 129 1.61 -10.94 -11.37
N ILE A 130 2.53 -10.48 -12.23
CA ILE A 130 3.64 -9.61 -11.82
C ILE A 130 3.12 -8.22 -11.41
N GLN A 131 2.17 -7.63 -12.16
CA GLN A 131 1.57 -6.33 -11.83
C GLN A 131 0.79 -6.35 -10.51
N GLY A 132 -0.07 -7.36 -10.31
CA GLY A 132 -0.83 -7.53 -9.06
C GLY A 132 0.07 -7.77 -7.85
N LEU A 133 1.20 -8.46 -8.04
CA LEU A 133 2.20 -8.64 -6.99
C LEU A 133 2.91 -7.32 -6.63
N VAL A 134 3.32 -6.52 -7.63
CA VAL A 134 3.88 -5.19 -7.39
C VAL A 134 2.89 -4.30 -6.66
N GLN A 135 1.61 -4.29 -7.05
CA GLN A 135 0.55 -3.52 -6.39
C GLN A 135 0.31 -3.97 -4.94
N SER A 136 0.35 -5.27 -4.65
CA SER A 136 0.24 -5.78 -3.28
C SER A 136 1.42 -5.34 -2.41
N ILE A 137 2.64 -5.36 -2.94
CA ILE A 137 3.83 -4.91 -2.23
C ILE A 137 3.83 -3.40 -2.03
N GLU A 138 3.48 -2.62 -3.06
CA GLU A 138 3.33 -1.16 -2.96
C GLU A 138 2.30 -0.81 -1.90
N GLY A 139 1.11 -1.41 -1.93
CA GLY A 139 0.03 -1.14 -0.97
C GLY A 139 0.41 -1.46 0.48
N ILE A 140 1.17 -2.53 0.73
CA ILE A 140 1.62 -2.87 2.10
C ILE A 140 2.78 -1.98 2.57
N LEU A 141 3.64 -1.51 1.66
CA LEU A 141 4.76 -0.62 2.00
C LEU A 141 4.34 0.86 2.09
N ASP A 142 3.28 1.29 1.39
CA ASP A 142 2.66 2.63 1.48
C ASP A 142 2.23 2.93 2.94
N GLU A 143 1.88 1.90 3.73
CA GLU A 143 1.49 2.02 5.15
C GLU A 143 2.65 2.29 6.10
N PHE A 144 3.90 2.04 5.67
CA PHE A 144 5.11 2.45 6.37
C PHE A 144 5.60 3.84 5.93
N MET A 145 4.81 4.58 5.16
CA MET A 145 5.14 5.92 4.68
C MET A 145 4.14 6.98 5.18
N LEU A 146 4.62 8.23 5.27
CA LEU A 146 3.77 9.40 5.52
C LEU A 146 3.10 9.83 4.21
N PRO A 147 1.75 9.92 4.13
CA PRO A 147 1.08 10.47 2.96
C PRO A 147 1.56 11.89 2.64
N LYS A 148 1.90 12.17 1.37
CA LYS A 148 2.33 13.51 0.97
C LYS A 148 1.15 14.49 1.02
N LYS A 149 1.38 15.70 1.54
CA LYS A 149 0.33 16.70 1.84
C LYS A 149 -0.50 17.07 0.60
N GLU A 150 0.14 17.18 -0.55
CA GLU A 150 -0.47 17.46 -1.85
C GLU A 150 -1.31 16.31 -2.41
N SER A 151 -1.20 15.10 -1.84
CA SER A 151 -2.02 13.92 -2.20
C SER A 151 -3.28 13.76 -1.34
N VAL A 152 -3.51 14.68 -0.39
CA VAL A 152 -4.54 14.61 0.65
C VAL A 152 -5.34 15.92 0.68
N SER A 153 -6.66 15.86 0.53
CA SER A 153 -7.56 17.01 0.73
C SER A 153 -8.54 16.80 1.89
N ASP A 154 -9.17 17.88 2.32
CA ASP A 154 -10.28 17.90 3.29
C ASP A 154 -9.95 17.29 4.67
N LEU A 155 -8.65 17.27 5.02
CA LEU A 155 -8.13 16.68 6.25
C LEU A 155 -8.75 17.29 7.51
N GLN A 156 -9.37 16.42 8.30
CA GLN A 156 -9.90 16.71 9.63
C GLN A 156 -9.30 15.70 10.62
N VAL A 157 -8.87 16.18 11.77
CA VAL A 157 -8.42 15.36 12.90
C VAL A 157 -9.35 15.65 14.08
N SER A 158 -9.73 14.62 14.84
CA SER A 158 -10.44 14.78 16.11
C SER A 158 -10.00 13.70 17.11
N ASN A 159 -9.95 14.06 18.39
CA ASN A 159 -9.51 13.17 19.47
C ASN A 159 -10.52 13.24 20.62
N ASN A 160 -10.90 12.07 21.17
CA ASN A 160 -11.87 11.95 22.26
C ASN A 160 -11.26 11.45 23.59
N GLY A 161 -9.94 11.44 23.70
CA GLY A 161 -9.18 10.92 24.83
C GLY A 161 -8.77 9.45 24.69
N SER A 162 -9.70 8.58 24.25
CA SER A 162 -9.41 7.16 23.98
C SER A 162 -8.94 6.90 22.55
N GLU A 163 -9.41 7.69 21.59
CA GLU A 163 -9.26 7.45 20.15
C GLU A 163 -8.95 8.75 19.40
N THR A 164 -8.24 8.61 18.27
CA THR A 164 -8.07 9.70 17.29
C THR A 164 -8.70 9.29 15.97
N THR A 165 -9.69 10.05 15.50
CA THR A 165 -10.27 9.90 14.17
C THR A 165 -9.59 10.86 13.20
N ILE A 166 -9.25 10.39 12.01
CA ILE A 166 -8.75 11.20 10.91
C ILE A 166 -9.66 10.97 9.69
N LYS A 167 -10.14 12.05 9.08
CA LYS A 167 -10.94 12.01 7.85
C LYS A 167 -10.25 12.80 6.77
N TYR A 168 -10.15 12.24 5.56
CA TYR A 168 -9.47 12.87 4.44
C TYR A 168 -9.86 12.25 3.11
N ASN A 169 -9.62 12.96 2.01
CA ASN A 169 -9.74 12.42 0.66
C ASN A 169 -8.34 12.15 0.08
N ARG A 170 -8.09 10.95 -0.46
CA ARG A 170 -6.82 10.55 -1.12
C ARG A 170 -7.13 9.64 -2.32
N ARG A 171 -6.48 9.90 -3.46
CA ARG A 171 -6.66 9.16 -4.73
C ARG A 171 -8.15 9.03 -5.18
N GLY A 172 -8.99 10.02 -4.87
CA GLY A 172 -10.41 10.04 -5.25
C GLY A 172 -11.36 9.25 -4.34
N ALA A 173 -10.83 8.58 -3.31
CA ALA A 173 -11.61 7.93 -2.25
C ALA A 173 -11.68 8.82 -1.01
N SER A 174 -12.78 8.70 -0.26
CA SER A 174 -12.92 9.28 1.08
C SER A 174 -12.53 8.25 2.14
N HIS A 175 -11.64 8.64 3.05
CA HIS A 175 -11.02 7.80 4.07
C HIS A 175 -11.43 8.27 5.47
N VAL A 176 -11.72 7.31 6.34
CA VAL A 176 -11.94 7.50 7.78
C VAL A 176 -11.08 6.48 8.53
N ASP A 177 -9.94 6.94 9.03
CA ASP A 177 -9.10 6.20 9.96
C ASP A 177 -9.56 6.47 11.40
N VAL A 178 -9.59 5.42 12.22
CA VAL A 178 -9.77 5.51 13.68
C VAL A 178 -8.62 4.77 14.35
N TYR A 179 -7.80 5.50 15.10
CA TYR A 179 -6.65 4.99 15.84
C TYR A 179 -7.02 4.84 17.31
N SER A 180 -6.87 3.63 17.86
CA SER A 180 -7.32 3.24 19.20
C SER A 180 -6.26 2.31 19.82
N GLY A 181 -5.49 2.82 20.79
CA GLY A 181 -4.36 2.10 21.39
C GLY A 181 -3.28 1.71 20.37
N ASN A 182 -3.07 0.41 20.18
CA ASN A 182 -2.15 -0.17 19.18
C ASN A 182 -2.89 -0.72 17.94
N MET A 183 -4.07 -0.20 17.62
CA MET A 183 -4.88 -0.60 16.47
C MET A 183 -5.30 0.60 15.62
N ARG A 184 -5.46 0.38 14.32
CA ARG A 184 -6.19 1.29 13.42
C ARG A 184 -7.32 0.51 12.76
N LYS A 185 -8.50 1.13 12.64
CA LYS A 185 -9.52 0.75 11.66
C LYS A 185 -9.58 1.83 10.58
N THR A 186 -9.43 1.47 9.31
CA THR A 186 -9.68 2.38 8.17
C THR A 186 -10.94 1.96 7.44
N ASN A 187 -11.71 2.94 6.99
CA ASN A 187 -12.83 2.74 6.07
C ASN A 187 -12.58 3.67 4.89
N ALA A 188 -12.46 3.13 3.68
CA ALA A 188 -12.30 3.90 2.46
C ALA A 188 -13.46 3.62 1.49
N ASN A 189 -14.05 4.67 0.93
CA ASN A 189 -15.18 4.57 0.02
C ASN A 189 -14.90 5.36 -1.27
N MET A 190 -15.16 4.72 -2.41
CA MET A 190 -15.14 5.32 -3.74
C MET A 190 -16.33 4.77 -4.56
N PRO A 191 -16.73 5.41 -5.68
CA PRO A 191 -17.90 4.97 -6.45
C PRO A 191 -17.82 3.50 -6.89
N GLY A 192 -18.64 2.65 -6.28
CA GLY A 192 -18.72 1.21 -6.58
C GLY A 192 -17.70 0.31 -5.86
N LEU A 193 -16.87 0.85 -4.96
CA LEU A 193 -15.93 0.06 -4.15
C LEU A 193 -15.89 0.55 -2.70
N GLU A 194 -16.10 -0.39 -1.76
CA GLU A 194 -15.94 -0.18 -0.32
C GLU A 194 -14.74 -0.99 0.19
N LEU A 195 -13.96 -0.40 1.09
CA LEU A 195 -12.83 -1.05 1.76
C LEU A 195 -12.90 -0.79 3.27
N GLU A 196 -12.72 -1.85 4.05
CA GLU A 196 -12.55 -1.81 5.50
C GLU A 196 -11.23 -2.52 5.87
N SER A 197 -10.32 -1.85 6.58
CA SER A 197 -9.12 -2.47 7.17
C SER A 197 -9.16 -2.46 8.69
N HIS A 198 -8.54 -3.50 9.29
CA HIS A 198 -8.23 -3.62 10.70
C HIS A 198 -6.75 -3.95 10.85
N ASP A 199 -6.00 -3.02 11.39
CA ASP A 199 -4.55 -3.04 11.44
C ASP A 199 -4.07 -3.10 12.90
N VAL A 200 -3.15 -4.01 13.18
CA VAL A 200 -2.58 -4.23 14.52
C VAL A 200 -1.10 -3.92 14.50
N PHE A 201 -0.69 -3.11 15.47
CA PHE A 201 0.68 -2.63 15.61
C PHE A 201 1.35 -3.27 16.84
N GLU A 202 2.64 -3.60 16.71
CA GLU A 202 3.49 -4.11 17.78
C GLU A 202 4.52 -3.03 18.17
N ASN A 203 4.85 -2.91 19.46
CA ASN A 203 5.79 -1.89 19.92
C ASN A 203 7.24 -2.35 19.73
N ILE A 204 8.01 -1.61 18.94
CA ILE A 204 9.41 -1.88 18.66
C ILE A 204 10.21 -0.62 19.00
N LYS A 205 11.10 -0.73 20.01
CA LYS A 205 11.92 0.37 20.55
C LYS A 205 11.12 1.67 20.84
N GLY A 206 9.84 1.55 21.24
CA GLY A 206 8.97 2.69 21.55
C GLY A 206 8.10 3.21 20.40
N LYS A 207 8.17 2.62 19.20
CA LYS A 207 7.35 2.98 18.02
C LYS A 207 6.37 1.85 17.67
N LEU A 208 5.20 2.19 17.13
CA LEU A 208 4.18 1.24 16.67
C LEU A 208 4.48 0.77 15.24
N PHE A 209 4.98 -0.46 15.09
CA PHE A 209 5.26 -1.11 13.80
C PHE A 209 4.06 -1.95 13.35
N LEU A 210 3.61 -1.80 12.10
CA LEU A 210 2.48 -2.58 11.55
C LEU A 210 2.87 -4.06 11.43
N SER A 211 2.27 -4.94 12.24
CA SER A 211 2.59 -6.38 12.21
C SER A 211 1.50 -7.23 11.55
N LYS A 212 0.25 -6.77 11.56
CA LYS A 212 -0.88 -7.49 10.93
C LYS A 212 -1.89 -6.51 10.33
N SER A 213 -2.48 -6.90 9.21
CA SER A 213 -3.63 -6.22 8.60
C SER A 213 -4.69 -7.23 8.20
N SER A 214 -5.97 -6.87 8.30
CA SER A 214 -7.09 -7.61 7.73
C SER A 214 -7.95 -6.63 6.94
N ILE A 215 -8.10 -6.87 5.65
CA ILE A 215 -8.75 -5.97 4.69
C ILE A 215 -9.92 -6.71 4.05
N ASN A 216 -11.12 -6.13 4.11
CA ASN A 216 -12.28 -6.56 3.34
C ASN A 216 -12.56 -5.51 2.25
N ILE A 217 -12.63 -5.93 0.99
CA ILE A 217 -12.99 -5.08 -0.15
C ILE A 217 -14.27 -5.64 -0.79
N LYS A 218 -15.23 -4.77 -1.08
CA LYS A 218 -16.46 -5.12 -1.80
C LYS A 218 -16.57 -4.30 -3.08
N GLN A 219 -16.77 -4.97 -4.21
CA GLN A 219 -16.97 -4.35 -5.52
C GLN A 219 -18.06 -5.09 -6.29
N GLY A 220 -19.27 -4.51 -6.35
CA GLY A 220 -20.45 -5.19 -6.88
C GLY A 220 -20.75 -6.47 -6.09
N GLU A 221 -20.83 -7.61 -6.78
CA GLU A 221 -21.04 -8.94 -6.17
C GLU A 221 -19.72 -9.64 -5.75
N THR A 222 -18.56 -9.01 -5.97
CA THR A 222 -17.25 -9.59 -5.59
C THR A 222 -16.81 -9.07 -4.23
N THR A 223 -16.44 -10.00 -3.34
CA THR A 223 -15.79 -9.70 -2.06
C THR A 223 -14.36 -10.25 -2.06
N ILE A 224 -13.41 -9.46 -1.58
CA ILE A 224 -12.01 -9.84 -1.40
C ILE A 224 -11.66 -9.69 0.08
N ASP A 225 -11.35 -10.80 0.73
CA ASP A 225 -10.86 -10.84 2.12
C ASP A 225 -9.37 -11.13 2.12
N SER A 226 -8.56 -10.15 2.52
CA SER A 226 -7.10 -10.24 2.58
C SER A 226 -6.59 -10.17 4.03
N LYS A 227 -5.74 -11.10 4.44
CA LYS A 227 -5.05 -11.08 5.73
C LYS A 227 -3.54 -11.02 5.51
N VAL A 228 -2.88 -10.02 6.08
CA VAL A 228 -1.44 -9.79 5.97
C VAL A 228 -0.79 -9.96 7.34
N VAL A 229 0.32 -10.69 7.39
CA VAL A 229 1.23 -10.78 8.55
C VAL A 229 2.61 -10.31 8.10
N ILE A 230 3.20 -9.39 8.86
CA ILE A 230 4.44 -8.70 8.54
C ILE A 230 5.44 -8.95 9.67
N GLN A 231 6.64 -9.45 9.33
CA GLN A 231 7.71 -9.69 10.29
C GLN A 231 8.89 -8.73 10.03
N PRO A 232 9.21 -7.83 10.97
CA PRO A 232 10.33 -6.92 10.85
C PRO A 232 11.68 -7.60 11.09
N LYS A 233 12.75 -6.99 10.58
CA LYS A 233 14.13 -7.27 10.97
C LYS A 233 14.88 -5.97 11.20
N ASP A 234 15.71 -5.95 12.24
CA ASP A 234 16.66 -4.88 12.48
C ASP A 234 17.79 -4.95 11.42
N LEU A 235 17.93 -3.88 10.62
CA LEU A 235 19.03 -3.67 9.66
C LEU A 235 20.04 -2.63 10.20
N GLY A 236 20.11 -2.43 11.52
CA GLY A 236 21.02 -1.53 12.21
C GLY A 236 20.49 -0.10 12.33
N ARG A 237 20.09 0.51 11.20
CA ARG A 237 19.50 1.87 11.14
C ARG A 237 17.98 1.89 10.93
N ILE A 238 17.38 0.76 10.57
CA ILE A 238 15.95 0.65 10.24
C ILE A 238 15.40 -0.74 10.57
N PHE A 239 14.14 -0.81 11.00
CA PHE A 239 13.35 -2.04 10.97
C PHE A 239 12.64 -2.15 9.64
N PHE A 240 13.04 -3.09 8.80
CA PHE A 240 12.38 -3.32 7.50
C PHE A 240 11.44 -4.54 7.57
N PRO A 241 10.26 -4.51 6.93
CA PRO A 241 9.34 -5.65 6.83
C PRO A 241 9.93 -6.76 5.95
N MET A 242 10.83 -7.57 6.49
CA MET A 242 11.63 -8.55 5.72
C MET A 242 10.86 -9.78 5.28
N PHE A 243 9.73 -10.10 5.93
CA PHE A 243 8.84 -11.17 5.50
C PHE A 243 7.40 -10.71 5.57
N ILE A 244 6.64 -11.00 4.52
CA ILE A 244 5.21 -10.71 4.39
C ILE A 244 4.51 -12.01 3.97
N GLU A 245 3.55 -12.47 4.77
CA GLU A 245 2.60 -13.52 4.41
C GLU A 245 1.23 -12.87 4.20
N GLN A 246 0.69 -12.94 2.98
CA GLN A 246 -0.64 -12.46 2.63
C GLN A 246 -1.50 -13.63 2.17
N LYS A 247 -2.73 -13.72 2.68
CA LYS A 247 -3.74 -14.70 2.26
C LYS A 247 -4.95 -13.96 1.74
N VAL A 248 -5.33 -14.23 0.50
CA VAL A 248 -6.45 -13.56 -0.17
C VAL A 248 -7.50 -14.59 -0.53
N HIS A 249 -8.73 -14.38 -0.05
CA HIS A 249 -9.91 -15.10 -0.50
C HIS A 249 -10.73 -14.17 -1.41
N ILE A 250 -10.96 -14.56 -2.65
CA ILE A 250 -11.84 -13.85 -3.59
C ILE A 250 -13.11 -14.69 -3.77
N SER A 251 -14.27 -14.09 -3.54
CA SER A 251 -15.58 -14.72 -3.69
C SER A 251 -16.53 -13.88 -4.54
N ASN A 252 -17.29 -14.55 -5.41
CA ASN A 252 -18.48 -14.02 -6.08
C ASN A 252 -19.46 -15.20 -6.36
N PRO A 253 -20.70 -14.96 -6.85
CA PRO A 253 -21.71 -16.01 -6.99
C PRO A 253 -21.34 -17.21 -7.88
N ASN A 254 -20.33 -17.07 -8.75
CA ASN A 254 -19.93 -18.10 -9.72
C ASN A 254 -18.48 -18.60 -9.52
N PHE A 255 -17.71 -18.01 -8.60
CA PHE A 255 -16.27 -18.20 -8.48
C PHE A 255 -15.78 -17.95 -7.06
N ASN A 256 -14.98 -18.88 -6.53
CA ASN A 256 -14.26 -18.69 -5.27
C ASN A 256 -12.80 -19.12 -5.49
N MET A 257 -11.84 -18.35 -4.97
CA MET A 257 -10.41 -18.62 -5.10
C MET A 257 -9.66 -18.16 -3.85
N ASP A 258 -8.89 -19.07 -3.28
CA ASP A 258 -7.86 -18.76 -2.28
C ASP A 258 -6.50 -18.59 -2.97
N ALA A 259 -5.76 -17.56 -2.55
CA ALA A 259 -4.42 -17.27 -3.02
C ALA A 259 -3.49 -16.92 -1.84
N ASP A 260 -2.49 -17.77 -1.60
CA ASP A 260 -1.42 -17.54 -0.62
C ASP A 260 -0.22 -16.88 -1.31
N LEU A 261 0.27 -15.79 -0.72
CA LEU A 261 1.48 -15.09 -1.10
C LEU A 261 2.44 -15.06 0.09
N ALA A 262 3.63 -15.65 -0.08
CA ALA A 262 4.75 -15.48 0.84
C ALA A 262 5.84 -14.67 0.13
N LEU A 263 6.36 -13.65 0.81
CA LEU A 263 7.42 -12.78 0.32
C LEU A 263 8.56 -12.70 1.33
N THR A 264 9.78 -12.82 0.83
CA THR A 264 10.99 -12.53 1.60
C THR A 264 11.75 -11.43 0.89
N PHE A 265 12.07 -10.36 1.60
CA PHE A 265 13.04 -9.36 1.14
C PHE A 265 14.42 -9.83 1.57
N ASP A 266 15.40 -9.82 0.66
CA ASP A 266 16.78 -10.17 0.96
C ASP A 266 17.80 -9.27 0.24
N GLN A 267 19.09 -9.52 0.50
CA GLN A 267 20.20 -8.73 -0.05
C GLN A 267 20.07 -7.21 0.19
N CYS A 268 19.37 -6.81 1.26
CA CYS A 268 19.05 -5.43 1.55
C CYS A 268 20.28 -4.57 1.80
N LYS A 269 20.37 -3.44 1.09
CA LYS A 269 21.33 -2.36 1.30
C LYS A 269 20.60 -1.17 1.93
N VAL A 270 21.24 -0.56 2.92
CA VAL A 270 20.75 0.63 3.64
C VAL A 270 21.83 1.70 3.51
N ASP A 271 21.44 2.91 3.11
CA ASP A 271 22.30 4.09 2.96
C ASP A 271 21.77 5.25 3.81
#